data_AF-A0A2E7C0Z3-F1
#
_entry.id   AF-A0A2E7C0Z3-F1
#
_cell.length_a   1.000
_cell.length_b   1.000
_cell.length_c   1.000
_cell.angle_alpha   90.00
_cell.angle_beta   90.00
_cell.angle_gamma   90.00
#
_symmetry.space_group_name_H-M   'P 1'
#
loop_
_entity.id
_entity.type
_entity.pdbx_description
1 polymer ?
#
loop_
_entity_poly.entity_id
_entity_poly.type
_entity_poly.pdbx_seq_one_letter_code
_entity_poly.pdbx_strand_id
1 'polypeptide(L)'
;MKNKIILTIGASCSGKTTWAQEYIDDHALGSVISLNRDDIRFMLFTNGTRDWTKYKFNNKNEQAVTEYIDSRALECIARGSDIIISDTNLNQKIRNKWKQFADEHDYEYVEQIFPCDWKELVKRNAQRHGGLSESLLWSQYKRFMQQYGYIGDNKVEVYQEQRKLEHCIIVDIDGTVADMRGVRKPFEWDKVHFDKPRSEIIAMVEGLAIRNGHVIFMSGRDGSCYDYTLEWIEKHITAGWDDYFKYDLIMREEGDMRKDDIVKYELYNQFVKDTYNVAAVIDDRKSVIRLWSVLELPNIIDVGGYQNEF
;
A
#
# COMPACT_ATOMS: atom_id res chain seq x y z
N MET A 1 17.32 1.76 -34.32
CA MET A 1 16.55 1.58 -33.07
C MET A 1 15.35 2.50 -33.16
N LYS A 2 14.17 2.05 -32.72
CA LYS A 2 12.99 2.92 -32.65
C LYS A 2 13.19 3.93 -31.52
N ASN A 3 12.67 5.14 -31.68
CA ASN A 3 12.58 6.10 -30.60
C ASN A 3 11.63 5.60 -29.51
N LYS A 4 11.75 6.13 -28.30
CA LYS A 4 11.06 5.61 -27.11
C LYS A 4 10.05 6.60 -26.55
N ILE A 5 8.93 6.06 -26.06
CA ILE A 5 8.03 6.74 -25.12
C ILE A 5 8.14 6.02 -23.78
N ILE A 6 8.77 6.68 -22.82
CA ILE A 6 9.07 6.11 -21.50
C ILE A 6 8.11 6.71 -20.47
N LEU A 7 7.33 5.87 -19.79
CA LEU A 7 6.45 6.29 -18.70
C LEU A 7 7.10 5.94 -17.36
N THR A 8 7.33 6.95 -16.53
CA THR A 8 7.74 6.70 -15.15
C THR A 8 6.53 6.28 -14.32
N ILE A 9 6.59 5.14 -13.62
CA ILE A 9 5.48 4.62 -12.82
C ILE A 9 5.87 4.57 -11.35
N GLY A 10 5.22 5.37 -10.52
CA GLY A 10 5.49 5.40 -9.09
C GLY A 10 4.80 6.55 -8.38
N ALA A 11 4.57 6.40 -7.07
CA ALA A 11 4.00 7.46 -6.24
C ALA A 11 4.86 8.74 -6.25
N SER A 12 4.30 9.90 -5.95
CA SER A 12 5.09 11.12 -5.72
C SER A 12 6.22 10.86 -4.73
N CYS A 13 7.37 11.52 -4.93
CA CYS A 13 8.58 11.34 -4.11
C CYS A 13 9.35 10.00 -4.28
N SER A 14 8.96 9.14 -5.21
CA SER A 14 9.69 7.89 -5.54
C SER A 14 11.00 8.07 -6.33
N GLY A 15 11.36 9.30 -6.74
CA GLY A 15 12.59 9.59 -7.49
C GLY A 15 12.44 9.73 -9.01
N LYS A 16 11.22 9.62 -9.55
CA LYS A 16 10.92 9.73 -10.99
C LYS A 16 11.54 10.95 -11.68
N THR A 17 11.34 12.14 -11.11
CA THR A 17 11.83 13.39 -11.71
C THR A 17 13.36 13.48 -11.68
N THR A 18 14.00 12.96 -10.63
CA THR A 18 15.47 12.89 -10.54
C THR A 18 16.02 12.00 -11.65
N TRP A 19 15.48 10.78 -11.77
CA TRP A 19 15.87 9.87 -12.84
C TRP A 19 15.61 10.44 -14.24
N ALA A 20 14.46 11.10 -14.45
CA ALA A 20 14.14 11.69 -15.75
C ALA A 20 15.14 12.78 -16.15
N GLN A 21 15.60 13.57 -15.17
CA GLN A 21 16.62 14.59 -15.42
C GLN A 21 17.98 13.96 -15.73
N GLU A 22 18.42 13.00 -14.93
CA GLU A 22 19.66 12.25 -15.18
C GLU A 22 19.65 11.59 -16.56
N TYR A 23 18.53 10.95 -16.92
CA TYR A 23 18.36 10.34 -18.24
C TYR A 23 18.47 11.37 -19.37
N ILE A 24 17.90 12.57 -19.22
CA ILE A 24 18.01 13.63 -20.23
C ILE A 24 19.45 14.15 -20.33
N ASP A 25 20.12 14.35 -19.20
CA ASP A 25 21.48 14.89 -19.13
C ASP A 25 22.53 13.93 -19.73
N ASP A 26 22.26 12.61 -19.67
CA ASP A 26 23.08 11.58 -20.31
C ASP A 26 22.90 11.47 -21.83
N HIS A 27 21.97 12.22 -22.42
CA HIS A 27 21.67 12.21 -23.85
C HIS A 27 21.96 13.57 -24.52
N ALA A 28 22.10 13.56 -25.85
CA ALA A 28 22.35 14.78 -26.60
C ALA A 28 21.19 15.78 -26.42
N LEU A 29 21.50 17.07 -26.30
CA LEU A 29 20.49 18.11 -26.10
C LEU A 29 19.38 18.03 -27.15
N GLY A 30 18.12 17.93 -26.71
CA GLY A 30 16.95 17.85 -27.58
C GLY A 30 16.63 16.47 -28.13
N SER A 31 17.47 15.46 -27.87
CA SER A 31 17.18 14.07 -28.25
C SER A 31 16.16 13.39 -27.33
N VAL A 32 16.05 13.83 -26.07
CA VAL A 32 15.07 13.34 -25.10
C VAL A 32 14.33 14.52 -24.48
N ILE A 33 13.00 14.45 -24.42
CA ILE A 33 12.14 15.50 -23.86
C ILE A 33 11.24 14.91 -22.77
N SER A 34 11.26 15.49 -21.57
CA SER A 34 10.32 15.15 -20.50
C SER A 34 9.06 16.01 -20.57
N LEU A 35 7.90 15.37 -20.63
CA LEU A 35 6.58 15.97 -20.51
C LEU A 35 6.02 15.65 -19.12
N ASN A 36 5.75 16.70 -18.33
CA ASN A 36 5.25 16.58 -16.97
C ASN A 36 4.00 17.45 -16.79
N ARG A 37 2.90 16.85 -16.31
CA ARG A 37 1.64 17.58 -16.09
C ARG A 37 1.77 18.65 -15.03
N ASP A 38 2.48 18.40 -13.93
CA ASP A 38 2.64 19.39 -12.87
C ASP A 38 3.42 20.60 -13.37
N ASP A 39 4.51 20.40 -14.09
CA ASP A 39 5.29 21.51 -14.67
C ASP A 39 4.47 22.32 -15.67
N ILE A 40 3.65 21.66 -16.49
CA ILE A 40 2.77 22.34 -17.46
C ILE A 40 1.63 23.08 -16.74
N ARG A 41 1.06 22.51 -15.67
CA ARG A 41 0.07 23.20 -14.81
C ARG A 41 0.67 24.49 -14.26
N PHE A 42 1.89 24.44 -13.72
CA PHE A 42 2.53 25.61 -13.15
C PHE A 42 2.94 26.62 -14.22
N MET A 43 3.45 26.16 -15.36
CA MET A 43 3.78 27.03 -16.49
C MET A 43 2.56 27.82 -16.98
N LEU A 44 1.44 27.14 -17.22
CA LEU A 44 0.26 27.75 -17.84
C LEU A 44 -0.55 28.63 -16.88
N PHE A 45 -0.59 28.31 -15.59
CA PHE A 45 -1.56 28.90 -14.66
C PHE A 45 -0.94 29.60 -13.44
N THR A 46 0.36 29.43 -13.17
CA THR A 46 1.02 30.01 -11.99
C THR A 46 2.32 30.75 -12.32
N ASN A 47 2.53 31.12 -13.58
CA ASN A 47 3.75 31.75 -14.08
C ASN A 47 5.02 30.96 -13.69
N GLY A 48 4.93 29.62 -13.67
CA GLY A 48 6.02 28.72 -13.28
C GLY A 48 6.21 28.54 -11.78
N THR A 49 5.43 29.18 -10.92
CA THR A 49 5.55 29.02 -9.46
C THR A 49 4.92 27.70 -9.02
N ARG A 50 5.67 26.80 -8.39
CA ARG A 50 5.17 25.52 -7.86
C ARG A 50 4.32 25.69 -6.61
N ASP A 51 3.12 26.20 -6.78
CA ASP A 51 2.18 26.55 -5.72
C ASP A 51 0.78 25.98 -6.04
N TRP A 52 0.43 24.89 -5.36
CA TRP A 52 -0.86 24.21 -5.55
C TRP A 52 -2.05 25.06 -5.12
N THR A 53 -1.86 26.08 -4.27
CA THR A 53 -2.97 26.97 -3.86
C THR A 53 -3.44 27.87 -5.00
N LYS A 54 -2.58 28.09 -6.00
CA LYS A 54 -2.87 28.90 -7.19
C LYS A 54 -3.46 28.07 -8.34
N TYR A 55 -3.34 26.75 -8.31
CA TYR A 55 -3.90 25.89 -9.35
C TYR A 55 -5.29 25.37 -8.96
N LYS A 56 -6.29 25.69 -9.79
CA LYS A 56 -7.65 25.16 -9.62
C LYS A 56 -7.85 23.93 -10.49
N PHE A 57 -8.02 22.76 -9.87
CA PHE A 57 -8.43 21.53 -10.54
C PHE A 57 -9.87 21.67 -11.06
N ASN A 58 -10.02 21.79 -12.37
CA ASN A 58 -11.32 21.81 -13.06
C ASN A 58 -11.15 21.30 -14.50
N ASN A 59 -12.26 20.86 -15.11
CA ASN A 59 -12.24 20.23 -16.43
C ASN A 59 -11.58 21.11 -17.50
N LYS A 60 -11.84 22.43 -17.49
CA LYS A 60 -11.27 23.37 -18.46
C LYS A 60 -9.74 23.45 -18.36
N ASN A 61 -9.21 23.57 -17.14
CA ASN A 61 -7.76 23.66 -16.92
C ASN A 61 -7.07 22.32 -17.24
N GLU A 62 -7.65 21.19 -16.83
CA GLU A 62 -7.08 19.87 -17.12
C GLU A 62 -7.15 19.51 -18.61
N GLN A 63 -8.15 20.02 -19.33
CA GLN A 63 -8.22 19.94 -20.78
C GLN A 63 -7.09 20.73 -21.44
N ALA A 64 -6.88 21.99 -21.05
CA ALA A 64 -5.79 22.82 -21.59
C ALA A 64 -4.40 22.20 -21.35
N VAL A 65 -4.16 21.62 -20.17
CA VAL A 65 -2.90 20.87 -19.88
C VAL A 65 -2.75 19.67 -20.82
N THR A 66 -3.86 18.97 -21.10
CA THR A 66 -3.85 17.80 -21.98
C THR A 66 -3.57 18.18 -23.43
N GLU A 67 -4.24 19.21 -23.94
CA GLU A 67 -4.01 19.75 -25.28
C GLU A 67 -2.56 20.21 -25.47
N TYR A 68 -1.99 20.87 -24.45
CA TYR A 68 -0.58 21.28 -24.47
C TYR A 68 0.37 20.08 -24.54
N ILE A 69 0.15 19.06 -23.71
CA ILE A 69 0.97 17.83 -23.71
C ILE A 69 0.89 17.13 -25.07
N ASP A 70 -0.30 16.99 -25.62
CA ASP A 70 -0.52 16.28 -26.88
C ASP A 70 0.16 17.02 -28.04
N SER A 71 0.06 18.36 -28.07
CA SER A 71 0.78 19.20 -29.04
C SER A 71 2.30 19.04 -28.92
N ARG A 72 2.83 19.08 -27.69
CA ARG A 72 4.28 18.91 -27.45
C ARG A 72 4.78 17.51 -27.81
N ALA A 73 3.96 16.48 -27.57
CA ALA A 73 4.30 15.12 -27.96
C ALA A 73 4.43 15.02 -29.48
N LEU A 74 3.47 15.56 -30.25
CA LEU A 74 3.54 15.58 -31.71
C LEU A 74 4.77 16.36 -32.24
N GLU A 75 5.14 17.47 -31.60
CA GLU A 75 6.39 18.18 -31.93
C GLU A 75 7.64 17.31 -31.70
N CYS A 76 7.67 16.49 -30.64
CA CYS A 76 8.77 15.57 -30.38
C CYS A 76 8.83 14.46 -31.43
N ILE A 77 7.68 13.91 -31.84
CA ILE A 77 7.60 12.94 -32.95
C ILE A 77 8.17 13.54 -34.24
N ALA A 78 7.78 14.77 -34.59
CA ALA A 78 8.27 15.44 -35.79
C ALA A 78 9.80 15.65 -35.80
N ARG A 79 10.43 15.69 -34.61
CA ARG A 79 11.88 15.84 -34.44
C ARG A 79 12.62 14.51 -34.27
N GLY A 80 11.90 13.39 -34.12
CA GLY A 80 12.50 12.10 -33.79
C GLY A 80 13.15 12.08 -32.40
N SER A 81 12.60 12.84 -31.44
CA SER A 81 13.05 12.84 -30.05
C SER A 81 12.36 11.71 -29.27
N ASP A 82 13.07 11.13 -28.30
CA ASP A 82 12.46 10.28 -27.27
C ASP A 82 11.63 11.14 -26.32
N ILE A 83 10.57 10.55 -25.77
CA ILE A 83 9.60 11.23 -24.90
C ILE A 83 9.58 10.52 -23.55
N ILE A 84 9.81 11.27 -22.47
CA ILE A 84 9.58 10.79 -21.10
C ILE A 84 8.30 11.42 -20.57
N ILE A 85 7.33 10.60 -20.18
CA ILE A 85 6.15 11.05 -19.45
C ILE A 85 6.44 10.90 -17.95
N SER A 86 6.95 11.97 -17.33
CA SER A 86 7.48 11.95 -15.95
C SER A 86 6.42 12.13 -14.85
N ASP A 87 5.16 11.83 -15.18
CA ASP A 87 4.03 11.81 -14.25
C ASP A 87 4.06 10.58 -13.32
N THR A 88 3.05 10.42 -12.45
CA THR A 88 2.90 9.19 -11.65
C THR A 88 2.54 7.95 -12.48
N ASN A 89 1.80 8.16 -13.58
CA ASN A 89 1.31 7.11 -14.50
C ASN A 89 0.64 5.90 -13.82
N LEU A 90 0.05 6.09 -12.64
CA LEU A 90 -0.65 5.03 -11.88
C LEU A 90 -2.05 4.72 -12.43
N ASN A 91 -2.55 5.53 -13.37
CA ASN A 91 -3.86 5.33 -14.02
C ASN A 91 -3.68 4.54 -15.33
N GLN A 92 -4.26 3.33 -15.39
CA GLN A 92 -4.19 2.46 -16.57
C GLN A 92 -4.73 3.13 -17.85
N LYS A 93 -5.74 4.00 -17.77
CA LYS A 93 -6.27 4.70 -18.95
C LYS A 93 -5.22 5.64 -19.57
N ILE A 94 -4.42 6.31 -18.73
CA ILE A 94 -3.33 7.19 -19.18
C ILE A 94 -2.23 6.35 -19.83
N ARG A 95 -1.88 5.20 -19.23
CA ARG A 95 -0.90 4.29 -19.81
C ARG A 95 -1.34 3.76 -21.17
N ASN A 96 -2.60 3.34 -21.29
CA ASN A 96 -3.17 2.87 -22.56
C ASN A 96 -3.19 3.97 -23.62
N LYS A 97 -3.49 5.23 -23.26
CA LYS A 97 -3.38 6.37 -24.18
C LYS A 97 -1.98 6.49 -24.77
N TRP A 98 -0.95 6.47 -23.92
CA TRP A 98 0.44 6.61 -24.39
C TRP A 98 0.95 5.39 -25.14
N LYS A 99 0.49 4.19 -24.77
CA LYS A 99 0.78 2.97 -25.51
C LYS A 99 0.21 3.04 -26.94
N GLN A 100 -1.06 3.42 -27.06
CA GLN A 100 -1.68 3.63 -28.37
C GLN A 100 -0.96 4.71 -29.18
N PHE A 101 -0.61 5.83 -28.54
CA PHE A 101 0.14 6.91 -29.19
C PHE A 101 1.53 6.44 -29.67
N ALA A 102 2.22 5.59 -28.90
CA ALA A 102 3.49 4.99 -29.33
C ALA A 102 3.30 4.08 -30.55
N ASP A 103 2.27 3.23 -30.53
CA ASP A 103 1.96 2.31 -31.64
C ASP A 103 1.61 3.08 -32.93
N GLU A 104 0.83 4.16 -32.83
CA GLU A 104 0.43 5.02 -33.96
C GLU A 104 1.61 5.75 -34.63
N HIS A 105 2.68 6.01 -33.88
CA HIS A 105 3.84 6.79 -34.33
C HIS A 105 5.12 5.96 -34.51
N ASP A 106 5.04 4.63 -34.45
CA ASP A 106 6.17 3.69 -34.56
C ASP A 106 7.26 3.87 -33.48
N TYR A 107 6.85 4.22 -32.26
CA TYR A 107 7.72 4.32 -31.10
C TYR A 107 7.68 3.05 -30.24
N GLU A 108 8.76 2.77 -29.52
CA GLU A 108 8.81 1.75 -28.48
C GLU A 108 8.17 2.28 -27.18
N TYR A 109 7.15 1.60 -26.67
CA TYR A 109 6.54 1.90 -25.37
C TYR A 109 7.31 1.22 -24.23
N VAL A 110 7.77 2.01 -23.25
CA VAL A 110 8.55 1.52 -22.10
C VAL A 110 7.94 2.00 -20.79
N GLU A 111 7.77 1.08 -19.83
CA GLU A 111 7.40 1.42 -18.46
C GLU A 111 8.64 1.37 -17.56
N GLN A 112 9.02 2.51 -16.98
CA GLN A 112 10.10 2.61 -15.99
C GLN A 112 9.48 2.64 -14.59
N ILE A 113 9.59 1.53 -13.85
CA ILE A 113 8.96 1.35 -12.53
C ILE A 113 9.84 1.90 -11.40
N PHE A 114 9.25 2.63 -10.45
CA PHE A 114 9.92 3.25 -9.30
C PHE A 114 9.31 2.75 -7.98
N PRO A 115 9.71 1.56 -7.51
CA PRO A 115 9.33 1.09 -6.19
C PRO A 115 9.98 1.94 -5.09
N CYS A 116 9.23 2.25 -4.04
CA CYS A 116 9.71 3.02 -2.91
C CYS A 116 8.88 2.69 -1.67
N ASP A 117 9.55 2.46 -0.53
CA ASP A 117 8.89 2.16 0.74
C ASP A 117 8.04 3.35 1.23
N TRP A 118 6.92 3.05 1.90
CA TRP A 118 6.02 4.06 2.45
C TRP A 118 6.75 5.06 3.36
N LYS A 119 7.65 4.58 4.24
CA LYS A 119 8.36 5.46 5.18
C LYS A 119 9.25 6.46 4.43
N GLU A 120 9.92 6.01 3.37
CA GLU A 120 10.78 6.87 2.58
C GLU A 120 9.98 7.88 1.75
N LEU A 121 8.81 7.48 1.21
CA LEU A 121 7.89 8.39 0.54
C LEU A 121 7.39 9.49 1.47
N VAL A 122 6.97 9.14 2.69
CA VAL A 122 6.50 10.10 3.71
C VAL A 122 7.63 11.05 4.10
N LYS A 123 8.82 10.53 4.39
CA LYS A 123 10.00 11.32 4.74
C LYS A 123 10.34 12.34 3.64
N ARG A 124 10.40 11.91 2.38
CA ARG A 124 10.67 12.79 1.24
C ARG A 124 9.55 13.79 0.99
N ASN A 125 8.30 13.39 1.19
CA ASN A 125 7.14 14.27 1.03
C ASN A 125 7.13 15.39 2.09
N ALA A 126 7.51 15.09 3.33
CA ALA A 126 7.62 16.08 4.40
C ALA A 126 8.70 17.15 4.12
N GLN A 127 9.76 16.77 3.39
CA GLN A 127 10.86 17.67 3.01
C GLN A 127 10.57 18.46 1.72
N ARG A 128 9.53 18.09 0.96
CA ARG A 128 9.22 18.69 -0.34
C ARG A 128 8.45 20.01 -0.18
N HIS A 129 8.92 21.07 -0.83
CA HIS A 129 8.13 22.30 -0.96
C HIS A 129 6.83 22.01 -1.71
N GLY A 130 5.69 22.32 -1.09
CA GLY A 130 4.37 21.95 -1.63
C GLY A 130 4.10 20.45 -1.60
N GLY A 131 4.58 19.73 -0.58
CA GLY A 131 4.29 18.31 -0.35
C GLY A 131 2.79 17.99 -0.38
N LEU A 132 2.47 16.75 -0.72
CA LEU A 132 1.08 16.28 -0.83
C LEU A 132 0.49 16.00 0.55
N SER A 133 -0.85 16.01 0.64
CA SER A 133 -1.52 15.42 1.80
C SER A 133 -1.18 13.94 1.91
N GLU A 134 -1.10 13.43 3.13
CA GLU A 134 -0.83 12.01 3.39
C GLU A 134 -1.87 11.11 2.73
N SER A 135 -3.15 11.49 2.75
CA SER A 135 -4.22 10.75 2.08
C SER A 135 -4.02 10.61 0.57
N LEU A 136 -3.53 11.65 -0.10
CA LEU A 136 -3.26 11.61 -1.53
C LEU A 136 -2.00 10.78 -1.83
N LEU A 137 -0.96 10.92 -1.01
CA LEU A 137 0.26 10.12 -1.13
C LEU A 137 -0.05 8.63 -0.90
N TRP A 138 -0.86 8.31 0.11
CA TRP A 138 -1.35 6.96 0.40
C TRP A 138 -2.14 6.39 -0.77
N SER A 139 -3.07 7.17 -1.35
CA SER A 139 -3.82 6.76 -2.55
C SER A 139 -2.90 6.41 -3.73
N GLN A 140 -1.77 7.13 -3.90
CA GLN A 140 -0.79 6.81 -4.93
C GLN A 140 0.01 5.56 -4.59
N TYR A 141 0.50 5.45 -3.35
CA TYR A 141 1.23 4.27 -2.87
C TYR A 141 0.40 2.99 -2.97
N LYS A 142 -0.83 3.01 -2.46
CA LYS A 142 -1.76 1.88 -2.52
C LYS A 142 -1.99 1.42 -3.97
N ARG A 143 -2.29 2.34 -4.89
CA ARG A 143 -2.44 2.01 -6.32
C ARG A 143 -1.18 1.43 -6.93
N PHE A 144 0.00 1.92 -6.55
CA PHE A 144 1.26 1.36 -6.99
C PHE A 144 1.43 -0.07 -6.49
N MET A 145 1.22 -0.31 -5.19
CA MET A 145 1.36 -1.62 -4.59
C MET A 145 0.41 -2.65 -5.22
N GLN A 146 -0.84 -2.28 -5.48
CA GLN A 146 -1.83 -3.17 -6.12
C GLN A 146 -1.48 -3.57 -7.55
N GLN A 147 -0.66 -2.78 -8.26
CA GLN A 147 -0.32 -3.02 -9.66
C GLN A 147 1.07 -3.67 -9.81
N TYR A 148 2.05 -3.24 -9.00
CA TYR A 148 3.47 -3.57 -9.15
C TYR A 148 4.14 -3.99 -7.83
N GLY A 149 3.42 -3.92 -6.70
CA GLY A 149 3.99 -4.14 -5.38
C GLY A 149 4.24 -5.60 -5.05
N TYR A 150 5.25 -5.80 -4.20
CA TYR A 150 5.56 -7.06 -3.55
C TYR A 150 5.64 -6.81 -2.04
N ILE A 151 5.23 -7.80 -1.26
CA ILE A 151 5.38 -7.84 0.19
C ILE A 151 6.14 -9.12 0.51
N GLY A 152 7.39 -8.96 0.96
CA GLY A 152 8.38 -10.03 0.88
C GLY A 152 8.59 -10.43 -0.58
N ASP A 153 8.54 -11.73 -0.85
CA ASP A 153 8.67 -12.28 -2.20
C ASP A 153 7.34 -12.47 -2.93
N ASN A 154 6.22 -12.12 -2.28
CA ASN A 154 4.88 -12.34 -2.81
C ASN A 154 4.32 -11.08 -3.47
N LYS A 155 3.81 -11.23 -4.69
CA LYS A 155 3.12 -10.14 -5.39
C LYS A 155 1.84 -9.79 -4.64
N VAL A 156 1.56 -8.49 -4.49
CA VAL A 156 0.31 -8.02 -3.90
C VAL A 156 -0.89 -8.45 -4.75
N GLU A 157 -1.86 -9.05 -4.09
CA GLU A 157 -3.15 -9.42 -4.68
C GLU A 157 -4.28 -8.77 -3.88
N VAL A 158 -5.18 -8.10 -4.60
CA VAL A 158 -6.35 -7.45 -4.01
C VAL A 158 -7.38 -8.51 -3.65
N TYR A 159 -7.92 -8.41 -2.44
CA TYR A 159 -8.97 -9.26 -1.92
C TYR A 159 -10.19 -9.28 -2.84
N GLN A 160 -10.73 -10.48 -3.04
CA GLN A 160 -11.97 -10.71 -3.74
C GLN A 160 -12.81 -11.69 -2.94
N GLU A 161 -14.00 -11.26 -2.58
CA GLU A 161 -14.96 -12.11 -1.88
C GLU A 161 -15.50 -13.21 -2.82
N GLN A 162 -15.60 -14.43 -2.30
CA GLN A 162 -16.02 -15.60 -3.05
C GLN A 162 -17.30 -16.18 -2.45
N ARG A 163 -18.36 -16.24 -3.26
CA ARG A 163 -19.73 -16.60 -2.81
C ARG A 163 -19.87 -17.89 -1.97
N LYS A 164 -18.95 -18.85 -2.11
CA LYS A 164 -19.05 -20.17 -1.47
C LYS A 164 -18.22 -20.32 -0.19
N LEU A 165 -17.35 -19.35 0.14
CA LEU A 165 -16.49 -19.44 1.31
C LEU A 165 -17.24 -18.94 2.56
N GLU A 166 -16.94 -19.57 3.70
CA GLU A 166 -17.43 -19.10 4.99
C GLU A 166 -16.76 -17.77 5.35
N HIS A 167 -17.43 -16.96 6.19
CA HIS A 167 -16.87 -15.71 6.66
C HIS A 167 -15.97 -15.92 7.86
N CYS A 168 -14.90 -15.12 7.95
CA CYS A 168 -14.07 -15.04 9.15
C CYS A 168 -13.78 -13.57 9.52
N ILE A 169 -13.40 -13.34 10.77
CA ILE A 169 -12.69 -12.12 11.16
C ILE A 169 -11.22 -12.46 11.42
N ILE A 170 -10.31 -11.55 11.09
CA ILE A 170 -8.89 -11.69 11.41
C ILE A 170 -8.58 -10.78 12.60
N VAL A 171 -7.90 -11.32 13.61
CA VAL A 171 -7.65 -10.62 14.88
C VAL A 171 -6.18 -10.77 15.26
N ASP A 172 -5.48 -9.65 15.35
CA ASP A 172 -4.15 -9.62 15.94
C ASP A 172 -4.18 -9.81 17.47
N ILE A 173 -3.05 -10.20 18.05
CA ILE A 173 -2.92 -10.43 19.49
C ILE A 173 -2.22 -9.27 20.19
N ASP A 174 -0.94 -9.07 19.88
CA ASP A 174 -0.03 -8.21 20.65
C ASP A 174 -0.29 -6.73 20.38
N GLY A 175 -0.81 -6.02 21.37
CA GLY A 175 -1.24 -4.64 21.21
C GLY A 175 -2.69 -4.54 20.74
N THR A 176 -3.37 -5.64 20.43
CA THR A 176 -4.76 -5.68 19.95
C THR A 176 -5.73 -6.21 21.01
N VAL A 177 -5.76 -7.53 21.27
CA VAL A 177 -6.53 -8.12 22.38
C VAL A 177 -5.70 -8.29 23.64
N ALA A 178 -4.36 -8.34 23.52
CA ALA A 178 -3.42 -8.47 24.61
C ALA A 178 -2.59 -7.19 24.78
N ASP A 179 -2.42 -6.73 26.02
CA ASP A 179 -1.57 -5.59 26.38
C ASP A 179 -0.35 -6.04 27.20
N MET A 180 0.82 -5.97 26.58
CA MET A 180 2.10 -6.31 27.21
C MET A 180 2.68 -5.19 28.11
N ARG A 181 2.09 -3.98 28.11
CA ARG A 181 2.68 -2.81 28.79
C ARG A 181 2.80 -3.03 30.30
N GLY A 182 4.03 -2.93 30.79
CA GLY A 182 4.37 -3.14 32.19
C GLY A 182 4.31 -4.60 32.63
N VAL A 183 4.21 -5.55 31.70
CA VAL A 183 4.24 -7.00 31.94
C VAL A 183 5.54 -7.60 31.41
N ARG A 184 5.84 -7.34 30.13
CA ARG A 184 7.03 -7.87 29.44
C ARG A 184 7.55 -6.88 28.40
N LYS A 185 8.78 -7.12 27.95
CA LYS A 185 9.37 -6.49 26.77
C LYS A 185 8.97 -7.25 25.50
N PRO A 186 9.07 -6.60 24.32
CA PRO A 186 9.01 -7.33 23.05
C PRO A 186 9.99 -8.50 23.04
N PHE A 187 9.60 -9.61 22.42
CA PHE A 187 10.38 -10.85 22.29
C PHE A 187 10.58 -11.70 23.56
N GLU A 188 10.06 -11.30 24.73
CA GLU A 188 10.01 -12.16 25.92
C GLU A 188 8.85 -13.18 25.81
N TRP A 189 9.03 -14.18 24.93
CA TRP A 189 8.00 -15.14 24.54
C TRP A 189 7.55 -16.07 25.67
N ASP A 190 8.42 -16.35 26.64
CA ASP A 190 8.14 -17.15 27.82
C ASP A 190 7.16 -16.48 28.79
N LYS A 191 6.86 -15.18 28.61
CA LYS A 191 6.00 -14.39 29.51
C LYS A 191 4.66 -13.98 28.90
N VAL A 192 4.35 -14.43 27.69
CA VAL A 192 3.15 -13.98 26.95
C VAL A 192 1.84 -14.32 27.65
N HIS A 193 1.80 -15.39 28.46
CA HIS A 193 0.64 -15.80 29.23
C HIS A 193 0.30 -14.84 30.38
N PHE A 194 1.17 -13.88 30.71
CA PHE A 194 0.92 -12.82 31.69
C PHE A 194 0.34 -11.54 31.09
N ASP A 195 0.23 -11.44 29.76
CA ASP A 195 -0.27 -10.23 29.10
C ASP A 195 -1.69 -9.89 29.57
N LYS A 196 -1.97 -8.60 29.75
CA LYS A 196 -3.26 -8.14 30.28
C LYS A 196 -4.31 -8.17 29.16
N PRO A 197 -5.51 -8.72 29.41
CA PRO A 197 -6.58 -8.70 28.42
C PRO A 197 -7.09 -7.26 28.21
N ARG A 198 -7.31 -6.89 26.95
CA ARG A 198 -7.99 -5.64 26.56
C ARG A 198 -9.50 -5.90 26.46
N SER A 199 -10.18 -5.98 27.60
CA SER A 199 -11.58 -6.47 27.73
C SER A 199 -12.58 -5.86 26.73
N GLU A 200 -12.52 -4.56 26.47
CA GLU A 200 -13.44 -3.90 25.51
C GLU A 200 -13.17 -4.32 24.05
N ILE A 201 -11.91 -4.58 23.71
CA ILE A 201 -11.55 -5.09 22.37
C ILE A 201 -11.96 -6.55 22.25
N ILE A 202 -11.78 -7.34 23.31
CA ILE A 202 -12.24 -8.73 23.38
C ILE A 202 -13.76 -8.80 23.20
N ALA A 203 -14.54 -7.98 23.91
CA ALA A 203 -16.00 -7.93 23.75
C ALA A 203 -16.43 -7.57 22.30
N MET A 204 -15.69 -6.69 21.63
CA MET A 204 -15.91 -6.39 20.21
C MET A 204 -15.60 -7.59 19.31
N VAL A 205 -14.50 -8.31 19.59
CA VAL A 205 -14.13 -9.55 18.87
C VAL A 205 -15.22 -10.60 19.06
N GLU A 206 -15.67 -10.87 20.28
CA GLU A 206 -16.74 -11.82 20.60
C GLU A 206 -18.04 -11.47 19.83
N GLY A 207 -18.46 -10.20 19.86
CA GLY A 207 -19.65 -9.75 19.14
C GLY A 207 -19.56 -9.98 17.62
N LEU A 208 -18.40 -9.70 17.03
CA LEU A 208 -18.15 -9.96 15.61
C LEU A 208 -18.03 -11.46 15.32
N ALA A 209 -17.46 -12.24 16.24
CA ALA A 209 -17.27 -13.67 16.12
C ALA A 209 -18.63 -14.40 16.09
N ILE A 210 -19.54 -14.08 17.02
CA ILE A 210 -20.91 -14.63 17.05
C ILE A 210 -21.64 -14.38 15.72
N ARG A 211 -21.41 -13.21 15.10
CA ARG A 211 -22.08 -12.85 13.84
C ARG A 211 -21.54 -13.63 12.63
N ASN A 212 -20.24 -13.90 12.60
CA ASN A 212 -19.53 -14.43 11.43
C ASN A 212 -19.18 -15.92 11.54
N GLY A 213 -19.12 -16.48 12.75
CA GLY A 213 -18.92 -17.90 13.02
C GLY A 213 -17.47 -18.39 13.06
N HIS A 214 -16.50 -17.57 12.63
CA HIS A 214 -15.08 -17.92 12.67
C HIS A 214 -14.16 -16.73 13.00
N VAL A 215 -13.24 -16.92 13.96
CA VAL A 215 -12.14 -16.00 14.30
C VAL A 215 -10.78 -16.60 13.92
N ILE A 216 -9.99 -15.89 13.13
CA ILE A 216 -8.59 -16.24 12.88
C ILE A 216 -7.71 -15.32 13.71
N PHE A 217 -7.13 -15.85 14.79
CA PHE A 217 -6.11 -15.15 15.55
C PHE A 217 -4.79 -15.23 14.78
N MET A 218 -4.30 -14.10 14.28
CA MET A 218 -3.10 -14.03 13.45
C MET A 218 -2.02 -13.22 14.16
N SER A 219 -0.99 -13.89 14.65
CA SER A 219 -0.01 -13.27 15.55
C SER A 219 1.39 -13.20 14.96
N GLY A 220 2.05 -12.08 15.23
CA GLY A 220 3.48 -11.90 15.00
C GLY A 220 4.39 -12.51 16.06
N ARG A 221 3.85 -13.11 17.12
CA ARG A 221 4.61 -13.85 18.13
C ARG A 221 5.33 -15.03 17.50
N ASP A 222 6.52 -15.32 17.99
CA ASP A 222 7.32 -16.47 17.54
C ASP A 222 6.63 -17.80 17.88
N GLY A 223 6.73 -18.78 16.97
CA GLY A 223 6.12 -20.10 17.12
C GLY A 223 6.51 -20.83 18.41
N SER A 224 7.67 -20.52 19.01
CA SER A 224 8.11 -21.10 20.29
C SER A 224 7.16 -20.85 21.48
N CYS A 225 6.26 -19.86 21.40
CA CYS A 225 5.24 -19.61 22.43
C CYS A 225 3.80 -19.87 21.96
N TYR A 226 3.62 -20.78 21.00
CA TYR A 226 2.31 -21.19 20.52
C TYR A 226 1.38 -21.64 21.66
N ASP A 227 1.82 -22.63 22.45
CA ASP A 227 1.00 -23.21 23.52
C ASP A 227 0.59 -22.17 24.57
N TYR A 228 1.53 -21.33 25.02
CA TYR A 228 1.24 -20.24 25.96
C TYR A 228 0.27 -19.20 25.38
N THR A 229 0.32 -18.96 24.07
CA THR A 229 -0.59 -18.03 23.39
C THR A 229 -1.98 -18.63 23.25
N LEU A 230 -2.07 -19.92 22.91
CA LEU A 230 -3.33 -20.65 22.81
C LEU A 230 -4.04 -20.70 24.17
N GLU A 231 -3.34 -21.12 25.23
CA GLU A 231 -3.89 -21.16 26.60
C GLU A 231 -4.39 -19.77 27.04
N TRP A 232 -3.69 -18.71 26.66
CA TRP A 232 -4.10 -17.34 26.96
C TRP A 232 -5.40 -16.96 26.22
N ILE A 233 -5.52 -17.27 24.93
CA ILE A 233 -6.73 -17.04 24.14
C ILE A 233 -7.91 -17.82 24.73
N GLU A 234 -7.70 -19.10 25.03
CA GLU A 234 -8.73 -19.97 25.61
C GLU A 234 -9.25 -19.41 26.93
N LYS A 235 -8.33 -19.03 27.82
CA LYS A 235 -8.68 -18.48 29.12
C LYS A 235 -9.42 -17.14 29.05
N HIS A 236 -9.05 -16.26 28.11
CA HIS A 236 -9.47 -14.86 28.13
C HIS A 236 -10.52 -14.48 27.09
N ILE A 237 -10.68 -15.27 26.03
CA ILE A 237 -11.53 -14.92 24.89
C ILE A 237 -12.53 -16.03 24.57
N THR A 238 -12.12 -17.29 24.53
CA THR A 238 -13.00 -18.36 24.02
C THR A 238 -13.65 -19.21 25.11
N ALA A 239 -13.21 -19.11 26.37
CA ALA A 239 -13.83 -19.81 27.50
C ALA A 239 -15.34 -19.53 27.60
N GLY A 240 -16.15 -20.56 27.35
CA GLY A 240 -17.62 -20.47 27.39
C GLY A 240 -18.26 -20.03 26.06
N TRP A 241 -17.47 -19.91 24.99
CA TRP A 241 -17.92 -19.50 23.67
C TRP A 241 -17.82 -20.60 22.60
N ASP A 242 -17.48 -21.84 23.00
CA ASP A 242 -17.22 -22.97 22.09
C ASP A 242 -18.38 -23.30 21.13
N ASP A 243 -19.63 -23.07 21.58
CA ASP A 243 -20.84 -23.32 20.79
C ASP A 243 -21.20 -22.16 19.83
N TYR A 244 -20.52 -21.02 19.92
CA TYR A 244 -20.89 -19.79 19.20
C TYR A 244 -20.02 -19.51 17.97
N PHE A 245 -18.72 -19.81 18.03
CA PHE A 245 -17.82 -19.60 16.91
C PHE A 245 -16.62 -20.55 16.96
N LYS A 246 -16.06 -20.86 15.79
CA LYS A 246 -14.78 -21.56 15.66
C LYS A 246 -13.63 -20.57 15.68
N TYR A 247 -12.44 -21.05 16.03
CA TYR A 247 -11.24 -20.24 15.93
C TYR A 247 -10.02 -21.05 15.54
N ASP A 248 -9.10 -20.39 14.85
CA ASP A 248 -7.77 -20.88 14.52
C ASP A 248 -6.72 -19.89 15.07
N LEU A 249 -5.63 -20.41 15.63
CA LEU A 249 -4.44 -19.62 15.98
C LEU A 249 -3.35 -19.88 14.93
N ILE A 250 -2.99 -18.83 14.22
CA ILE A 250 -1.96 -18.82 13.19
C ILE A 250 -0.84 -17.88 13.63
N MET A 251 0.38 -18.40 13.69
CA MET A 251 1.54 -17.68 14.20
C MET A 251 2.70 -17.74 13.20
N ARG A 252 3.62 -16.80 13.38
CA ARG A 252 4.93 -16.79 12.74
C ARG A 252 5.70 -18.09 13.07
N GLU A 253 6.46 -18.58 12.11
CA GLU A 253 7.36 -19.73 12.33
C GLU A 253 8.44 -19.42 13.38
N GLU A 254 8.86 -20.44 14.13
CA GLU A 254 9.91 -20.29 15.13
C GLU A 254 11.23 -19.78 14.50
N GLY A 255 11.78 -18.71 15.05
CA GLY A 255 13.04 -18.10 14.62
C GLY A 255 12.93 -17.12 13.45
N ASP A 256 11.75 -16.90 12.87
CA ASP A 256 11.59 -15.94 11.78
C ASP A 256 11.63 -14.49 12.28
N MET A 257 12.70 -13.76 11.95
CA MET A 257 12.89 -12.37 12.38
C MET A 257 12.43 -11.32 11.35
N ARG A 258 11.74 -11.72 10.28
CA ARG A 258 11.26 -10.79 9.23
C ARG A 258 10.17 -9.85 9.77
N LYS A 259 9.95 -8.75 9.05
CA LYS A 259 8.91 -7.77 9.42
C LYS A 259 7.53 -8.41 9.47
N ASP A 260 6.70 -7.89 10.35
CA ASP A 260 5.39 -8.46 10.66
C ASP A 260 4.38 -8.38 9.52
N ASP A 261 4.43 -7.32 8.73
CA ASP A 261 3.63 -7.19 7.51
C ASP A 261 4.00 -8.24 6.45
N ILE A 262 5.28 -8.61 6.34
CA ILE A 262 5.72 -9.68 5.46
C ILE A 262 5.16 -11.03 5.93
N VAL A 263 5.36 -11.36 7.21
CA VAL A 263 4.92 -12.64 7.77
C VAL A 263 3.39 -12.76 7.74
N LYS A 264 2.66 -11.74 8.19
CA LYS A 264 1.20 -11.76 8.17
C LYS A 264 0.64 -11.83 6.75
N TYR A 265 1.34 -11.29 5.75
CA TYR A 265 0.91 -11.48 4.36
C TYR A 265 1.08 -12.92 3.87
N GLU A 266 2.18 -13.58 4.24
CA GLU A 266 2.40 -15.00 3.94
C GLU A 266 1.37 -15.88 4.64
N LEU A 267 1.12 -15.67 5.92
CA LEU A 267 0.10 -16.39 6.68
C LEU A 267 -1.31 -16.15 6.11
N TYR A 268 -1.64 -14.92 5.73
CA TYR A 268 -2.89 -14.61 5.05
C TYR A 268 -3.02 -15.39 3.73
N ASN A 269 -2.00 -15.37 2.88
CA ASN A 269 -2.02 -16.08 1.60
C ASN A 269 -2.12 -17.60 1.76
N GLN A 270 -1.51 -18.17 2.80
CA GLN A 270 -1.46 -19.60 3.02
C GLN A 270 -2.75 -20.16 3.64
N PHE A 271 -3.33 -19.46 4.60
CA PHE A 271 -4.37 -20.02 5.47
C PHE A 271 -5.72 -19.32 5.36
N VAL A 272 -5.77 -18.10 4.81
CA VAL A 272 -7.00 -17.30 4.78
C VAL A 272 -7.49 -17.10 3.36
N LYS A 273 -6.60 -16.63 2.49
CA LYS A 273 -6.87 -16.41 1.08
C LYS A 273 -7.38 -17.71 0.46
N ASP A 274 -8.46 -17.58 -0.33
CA ASP A 274 -9.16 -18.70 -1.00
C ASP A 274 -9.79 -19.75 -0.06
N THR A 275 -9.72 -19.55 1.26
CA THR A 275 -10.35 -20.42 2.28
C THR A 275 -11.53 -19.73 2.95
N TYR A 276 -11.41 -18.43 3.23
CA TYR A 276 -12.43 -17.63 3.90
C TYR A 276 -12.71 -16.31 3.19
N ASN A 277 -13.94 -15.81 3.36
CA ASN A 277 -14.29 -14.41 3.11
C ASN A 277 -14.02 -13.58 4.36
N VAL A 278 -13.09 -12.63 4.28
CA VAL A 278 -12.80 -11.75 5.41
C VAL A 278 -13.94 -10.75 5.60
N ALA A 279 -14.54 -10.73 6.78
CA ALA A 279 -15.60 -9.81 7.16
C ALA A 279 -15.07 -8.54 7.83
N ALA A 280 -14.02 -8.67 8.64
CA ALA A 280 -13.33 -7.56 9.31
C ALA A 280 -11.91 -7.98 9.71
N VAL A 281 -11.03 -6.99 9.89
CA VAL A 281 -9.68 -7.18 10.42
C VAL A 281 -9.44 -6.22 11.58
N ILE A 282 -8.93 -6.72 12.70
CA ILE A 282 -8.65 -5.93 13.89
C ILE A 282 -7.16 -6.04 14.19
N ASP A 283 -6.45 -4.91 14.14
CA ASP A 283 -4.99 -4.85 14.33
C ASP A 283 -4.60 -3.50 14.97
N ASP A 284 -3.42 -3.41 15.57
CA ASP A 284 -2.92 -2.19 16.20
C ASP A 284 -1.75 -1.57 15.42
N ARG A 285 -1.05 -2.39 14.64
CA ARG A 285 0.26 -2.04 14.10
C ARG A 285 0.10 -1.37 12.74
N LYS A 286 0.50 -0.10 12.64
CA LYS A 286 0.29 0.71 11.42
C LYS A 286 0.86 0.08 10.14
N SER A 287 1.99 -0.63 10.20
CA SER A 287 2.51 -1.35 9.02
C SER A 287 1.59 -2.47 8.56
N VAL A 288 0.95 -3.19 9.49
CA VAL A 288 0.04 -4.29 9.18
C VAL A 288 -1.35 -3.74 8.79
N ILE A 289 -1.83 -2.67 9.43
CA ILE A 289 -3.02 -1.93 8.98
C ILE A 289 -2.85 -1.45 7.52
N ARG A 290 -1.67 -0.93 7.16
CA ARG A 290 -1.34 -0.56 5.79
C ARG A 290 -1.32 -1.76 4.85
N LEU A 291 -0.78 -2.91 5.27
CA LEU A 291 -0.90 -4.17 4.54
C LEU A 291 -2.37 -4.49 4.23
N TRP A 292 -3.23 -4.58 5.25
CA TRP A 292 -4.66 -4.88 5.08
C TRP A 292 -5.36 -3.89 4.15
N SER A 293 -5.00 -2.61 4.25
CA SER A 293 -5.54 -1.55 3.39
C SER A 293 -5.10 -1.68 1.93
N VAL A 294 -3.86 -2.10 1.67
CA VAL A 294 -3.34 -2.38 0.32
C VAL A 294 -4.07 -3.56 -0.31
N LEU A 295 -4.32 -4.62 0.46
CA LEU A 295 -5.10 -5.78 0.02
C LEU A 295 -6.59 -5.48 -0.18
N GLU A 296 -7.09 -4.34 0.30
CA GLU A 296 -8.52 -3.98 0.30
C GLU A 296 -9.40 -4.92 1.13
N LEU A 297 -8.86 -5.45 2.23
CA LEU A 297 -9.70 -6.17 3.19
C LEU A 297 -10.79 -5.23 3.76
N PRO A 298 -12.03 -5.71 3.91
CA PRO A 298 -13.12 -4.89 4.40
C PRO A 298 -12.98 -4.62 5.91
N ASN A 299 -13.61 -3.52 6.36
CA ASN A 299 -13.79 -3.20 7.78
C ASN A 299 -12.51 -3.35 8.64
N ILE A 300 -11.45 -2.63 8.25
CA ILE A 300 -10.20 -2.58 9.01
C ILE A 300 -10.40 -1.70 10.25
N ILE A 301 -10.27 -2.30 11.43
CA ILE A 301 -10.43 -1.64 12.73
C ILE A 301 -9.05 -1.50 13.38
N ASP A 302 -8.54 -0.27 13.39
CA ASP A 302 -7.28 0.09 14.02
C ASP A 302 -7.52 0.40 15.50
N VAL A 303 -7.06 -0.50 16.39
CA VAL A 303 -7.21 -0.37 17.85
C VAL A 303 -5.92 0.10 18.54
N GLY A 304 -4.95 0.55 17.74
CA GLY A 304 -3.64 1.02 18.19
C GLY A 304 -3.65 2.48 18.65
N GLY A 305 -2.57 2.88 19.33
CA GLY A 305 -2.35 4.27 19.73
C GLY A 305 -2.03 5.19 18.56
N TYR A 306 -2.39 6.48 18.69
CA TYR A 306 -2.17 7.51 17.66
C TYR A 306 -0.68 7.77 17.33
N GLN A 307 0.25 7.51 18.27
CA GLN A 307 1.65 7.97 18.17
C GLN A 307 2.66 6.92 17.67
N ASN A 308 2.23 5.77 17.15
CA ASN A 308 3.14 4.64 16.92
C ASN A 308 3.55 4.42 15.45
N GLU A 309 3.33 5.39 14.56
CA GLU A 309 3.50 5.15 13.11
C GLU A 309 4.95 5.29 12.60
N PHE A 310 5.74 6.18 13.21
CA PHE A 310 7.11 6.53 12.78
C PHE A 310 8.03 6.79 13.96
#